data_AF-A0A7V1RCM6-F1
#
_entry.id   AF-A0A7V1RCM6-F1
#
_cell.length_a   1.000
_cell.length_b   1.000
_cell.length_c   1.000
_cell.angle_alpha   90.00
_cell.angle_beta   90.00
_cell.angle_gamma   90.00
#
_symmetry.space_group_name_H-M   'P 1'
#
loop_
_entity.id
_entity.type
_entity.pdbx_description
1 polymer ?
#
loop_
_entity_poly.entity_id
_entity_poly.type
_entity_poly.pdbx_seq_one_letter_code
_entity_poly.pdbx_strand_id
1 'polypeptide(L)'
;MTRLQDNRVRGRRRGLTFVELLAAALILAVGLFAMLNVWLFGWRMTEASDEEAVACSLGRSHMEQIHRDGFAWTQGGVENHYYTRTGAAADPAEGYFRVAVVKTRSAGFVAHVRSTEVVIAVERVADGAVLYQTRTHLALGGA
;
A
#
# COMPACT_ATOMS: atom_id res chain seq x y z
N MET A 1 -45.34 -3.23 -66.06
CA MET A 1 -44.06 -3.74 -66.59
C MET A 1 -42.96 -3.34 -65.62
N THR A 2 -42.56 -4.23 -64.72
CA THR A 2 -41.68 -3.93 -63.57
C THR A 2 -40.53 -4.94 -63.60
N ARG A 3 -39.33 -4.49 -63.99
CA ARG A 3 -38.12 -5.33 -64.01
C ARG A 3 -37.46 -5.28 -62.64
N LEU A 4 -37.57 -6.36 -61.87
CA LEU A 4 -36.74 -6.65 -60.70
C LEU A 4 -35.30 -6.89 -61.18
N GLN A 5 -34.40 -5.93 -60.96
CA GLN A 5 -32.97 -6.13 -61.11
C GLN A 5 -32.42 -6.83 -59.86
N ASP A 6 -32.28 -8.15 -59.96
CA ASP A 6 -31.65 -9.00 -58.96
C ASP A 6 -30.14 -8.73 -58.95
N ASN A 7 -29.73 -7.71 -58.18
CA ASN A 7 -28.36 -7.22 -58.08
C ASN A 7 -27.57 -8.13 -57.15
N ARG A 8 -27.30 -9.37 -57.59
CA ARG A 8 -26.46 -10.32 -56.87
C ARG A 8 -25.00 -9.88 -56.96
N VAL A 9 -24.59 -9.05 -56.01
CA VAL A 9 -23.18 -8.81 -55.71
C VAL A 9 -22.57 -10.14 -55.31
N ARG A 10 -22.02 -10.86 -56.29
CA ARG A 10 -21.21 -12.06 -56.07
C ARG A 10 -19.98 -11.62 -55.29
N GLY A 11 -20.05 -11.73 -53.96
CA GLY A 11 -18.94 -11.47 -53.06
C GLY A 11 -17.75 -12.31 -53.49
N ARG A 12 -16.76 -11.67 -54.11
CA ARG A 12 -15.46 -12.30 -54.38
C ARG A 12 -14.86 -12.66 -53.03
N ARG A 13 -14.95 -13.94 -52.66
CA ARG A 13 -14.21 -14.52 -51.54
C ARG A 13 -12.73 -14.43 -51.87
N ARG A 14 -12.09 -13.31 -51.53
CA ARG A 14 -10.64 -13.18 -51.54
C ARG A 14 -10.15 -14.04 -50.37
N GLY A 15 -9.36 -15.07 -50.66
CA GLY A 15 -8.76 -15.90 -49.62
C GLY A 15 -7.89 -15.05 -48.71
N LEU A 16 -7.84 -15.41 -47.43
CA LEU A 16 -6.96 -14.80 -46.44
C LEU A 16 -5.53 -14.90 -46.93
N THR A 17 -4.86 -13.75 -47.08
CA THR A 17 -3.46 -13.72 -47.50
C THR A 17 -2.57 -14.03 -46.30
N PHE A 18 -1.42 -14.65 -46.54
CA PHE A 18 -0.45 -14.97 -45.49
C PHE A 18 -0.01 -13.71 -44.71
N VAL A 19 0.10 -12.57 -45.40
CA VAL A 19 0.46 -11.28 -44.81
C VAL A 19 -0.63 -10.78 -43.86
N GLU A 20 -1.91 -10.93 -44.19
CA GLU A 20 -3.02 -10.57 -43.30
C GLU A 20 -3.02 -11.42 -42.02
N LEU A 21 -2.73 -12.72 -42.14
CA LEU A 21 -2.59 -13.61 -40.98
C LEU A 21 -1.43 -13.19 -40.07
N LEU A 22 -0.29 -12.83 -40.66
CA LEU A 22 0.89 -12.41 -39.91
C LEU A 22 0.66 -11.07 -39.20
N ALA A 23 0.01 -10.12 -39.87
CA ALA A 23 -0.38 -8.85 -39.27
C ALA A 23 -1.39 -9.03 -38.12
N ALA A 24 -2.41 -9.88 -38.32
CA ALA A 24 -3.39 -10.20 -37.28
C ALA A 24 -2.74 -10.88 -36.06
N ALA A 25 -1.82 -11.82 -36.29
CA ALA A 25 -1.07 -12.49 -35.23
C ALA A 25 -0.18 -11.52 -34.45
N LEU A 26 0.48 -10.59 -35.13
CA LEU A 26 1.30 -9.56 -34.48
C LEU A 26 0.45 -8.63 -33.59
N ILE A 27 -0.69 -8.15 -34.10
CA ILE A 27 -1.61 -7.30 -33.33
C ILE A 27 -2.12 -8.05 -32.10
N LEU A 28 -2.48 -9.33 -32.26
CA LEU A 28 -2.89 -10.18 -31.13
C LEU A 28 -1.77 -10.35 -30.10
N ALA A 29 -0.53 -10.60 -30.53
CA ALA A 29 0.59 -10.77 -29.62
C ALA A 29 0.86 -9.50 -28.80
N VAL A 30 0.84 -8.33 -29.45
CA VAL A 30 1.00 -7.03 -28.77
C VAL A 30 -0.17 -6.78 -27.81
N GLY A 31 -1.41 -7.09 -28.21
CA GLY A 31 -2.59 -6.95 -27.37
C GLY A 31 -2.54 -7.84 -26.12
N LEU A 32 -2.13 -9.10 -26.27
CA LEU A 32 -1.94 -10.03 -25.15
C LEU A 32 -0.84 -9.55 -24.21
N PHE A 33 0.27 -9.06 -24.75
CA PHE A 33 1.36 -8.51 -23.93
C PHE A 33 0.90 -7.28 -23.14
N ALA A 34 0.14 -6.37 -23.77
CA ALA A 34 -0.42 -5.22 -23.09
C ALA A 34 -1.38 -5.63 -21.95
N MET A 35 -2.25 -6.61 -22.19
CA MET A 35 -3.17 -7.14 -21.18
C MET A 35 -2.44 -7.75 -19.98
N LEU A 36 -1.37 -8.52 -20.21
CA LEU A 36 -0.54 -9.09 -19.14
C LEU A 36 0.12 -8.02 -18.28
N ASN A 37 0.62 -6.95 -18.90
CA ASN A 37 1.24 -5.84 -18.15
C ASN A 37 0.22 -5.11 -17.27
N VAL A 38 -0.98 -4.85 -17.78
CA VAL A 38 -2.06 -4.24 -16.98
C VAL A 38 -2.47 -5.15 -15.82
N TRP A 39 -2.54 -6.46 -16.04
CA TRP A 39 -2.83 -7.43 -14.98
C TRP A 39 -1.76 -7.45 -13.89
N LEU A 40 -0.47 -7.52 -14.27
CA LEU A 40 0.66 -7.47 -13.33
C LEU A 40 0.70 -6.16 -12.53
N PHE A 41 0.41 -5.04 -13.20
CA PHE A 41 0.31 -3.74 -12.54
C PHE A 41 -0.82 -3.73 -11.50
N GLY A 42 -2.01 -4.21 -11.88
CA GLY A 42 -3.16 -4.30 -10.97
C GLY A 42 -2.85 -5.15 -9.74
N TRP A 43 -2.21 -6.31 -9.94
CA TRP A 43 -1.79 -7.18 -8.83
C TRP A 43 -0.84 -6.48 -7.85
N ARG A 44 0.23 -5.86 -8.36
CA ARG A 44 1.20 -5.13 -7.54
C ARG A 44 0.56 -3.96 -6.79
N MET A 45 -0.41 -3.29 -7.41
CA MET A 45 -1.11 -2.19 -6.76
C MET A 45 -2.02 -2.66 -5.62
N THR A 46 -2.72 -3.78 -5.79
CA THR A 46 -3.50 -4.41 -4.70
C THR A 46 -2.58 -4.82 -3.56
N GLU A 47 -1.45 -5.47 -3.86
CA GLU A 47 -0.48 -5.91 -2.86
C GLU A 47 0.10 -4.73 -2.06
N ALA A 48 0.44 -3.62 -2.73
CA ALA A 48 0.89 -2.40 -2.06
C ALA A 48 -0.22 -1.75 -1.21
N SER A 49 -1.45 -1.72 -1.70
CA SER A 49 -2.60 -1.17 -0.97
C SER A 49 -2.93 -1.99 0.29
N ASP A 50 -2.84 -3.31 0.22
CA ASP A 50 -3.07 -4.19 1.36
C ASP A 50 -1.99 -3.97 2.44
N GLU A 51 -0.73 -3.81 2.04
CA GLU A 51 0.36 -3.49 2.95
C GLU A 51 0.18 -2.15 3.64
N GLU A 52 -0.24 -1.12 2.90
CA GLU A 52 -0.51 0.20 3.46
C GLU A 52 -1.69 0.17 4.44
N ALA A 53 -2.73 -0.62 4.15
CA ALA A 53 -3.87 -0.81 5.04
C ALA A 53 -3.46 -1.49 6.36
N VAL A 54 -2.62 -2.53 6.29
CA VAL A 54 -2.08 -3.20 7.49
C VAL A 54 -1.17 -2.24 8.27
N ALA A 55 -0.27 -1.52 7.59
CA ALA A 55 0.62 -0.56 8.23
C ALA A 55 -0.14 0.55 8.97
N CYS A 56 -1.19 1.09 8.34
CA CYS A 56 -2.08 2.07 8.95
C CYS A 56 -2.78 1.49 10.20
N SER A 57 -3.31 0.27 10.11
CA SER A 57 -3.96 -0.41 11.24
C SER A 57 -2.99 -0.62 12.42
N LEU A 58 -1.76 -1.08 12.15
CA LEU A 58 -0.72 -1.24 13.17
C LEU A 58 -0.35 0.10 13.83
N GLY A 59 -0.10 1.14 13.03
CA GLY A 59 0.22 2.47 13.54
C GLY A 59 -0.87 3.05 14.42
N ARG A 60 -2.15 2.87 14.05
CA ARG A 60 -3.30 3.30 14.86
C ARG A 60 -3.45 2.49 16.13
N SER A 61 -3.28 1.16 16.06
CA SER A 61 -3.35 0.29 17.24
C SER A 61 -2.31 0.69 18.31
N HIS A 62 -1.07 0.94 17.89
CA HIS A 62 -0.03 1.43 18.81
C HIS A 62 -0.34 2.83 19.34
N MET A 63 -0.87 3.72 18.50
CA MET A 63 -1.30 5.03 18.95
C MET A 63 -2.36 4.92 20.06
N GLU A 64 -3.36 4.06 19.88
CA GLU A 64 -4.41 3.82 20.87
C GLU A 64 -3.88 3.14 22.14
N GLN A 65 -2.91 2.23 22.03
CA GLN A 65 -2.24 1.64 23.18
C GLN A 65 -1.51 2.71 24.00
N ILE A 66 -0.77 3.60 23.36
CA ILE A 66 -0.06 4.70 24.03
C ILE A 66 -1.05 5.66 24.72
N HIS A 67 -2.20 5.92 24.10
CA HIS A 67 -3.26 6.71 24.74
C HIS A 67 -3.86 6.01 25.96
N ARG A 68 -4.01 4.67 25.92
CA ARG A 68 -4.53 3.87 27.03
C ARG A 68 -3.55 3.74 28.20
N ASP A 69 -2.28 3.50 27.91
CA ASP A 69 -1.24 3.27 28.93
C ASP A 69 -0.89 4.55 29.71
N GLY A 70 -1.13 5.72 29.11
CA GLY A 70 -0.93 7.01 29.76
C GLY A 70 0.55 7.41 29.95
N PHE A 71 0.76 8.66 30.38
CA PHE A 71 2.07 9.33 30.33
C PHE A 71 2.91 9.27 31.60
N ALA A 72 2.35 8.77 32.70
CA ALA A 72 2.95 8.99 34.02
C ALA A 72 4.37 8.41 34.16
N TRP A 73 4.69 7.34 33.43
CA TRP A 73 5.95 6.59 33.62
C TRP A 73 6.71 6.25 32.35
N THR A 74 6.24 6.69 31.17
CA THR A 74 6.92 6.41 29.91
C THR A 74 8.24 7.19 29.84
N GLN A 75 9.35 6.47 30.00
CA GLN A 75 10.67 6.99 29.76
C GLN A 75 10.79 7.33 28.27
N GLY A 76 11.45 8.44 27.94
CA GLY A 76 11.73 8.74 26.53
C GLY A 76 12.60 7.64 25.92
N GLY A 77 12.47 7.38 24.63
CA GLY A 77 13.17 6.29 23.98
C GLY A 77 12.56 5.88 22.65
N VAL A 78 13.18 4.86 22.05
CA VAL A 78 12.70 4.23 20.82
C VAL A 78 12.35 2.78 21.16
N GLU A 79 11.09 2.41 20.94
CA GLU A 79 10.60 1.04 21.06
C GLU A 79 10.33 0.49 19.66
N ASN A 80 10.82 -0.72 19.38
CA ASN A 80 10.60 -1.38 18.10
C ASN A 80 9.73 -2.63 18.30
N HIS A 81 8.64 -2.72 17.55
CA HIS A 81 7.77 -3.87 17.50
C HIS A 81 7.77 -4.45 16.09
N TYR A 82 7.79 -5.78 15.97
CA TYR A 82 7.86 -6.46 14.68
C TYR A 82 6.59 -7.24 14.42
N TYR A 83 6.13 -7.20 13.17
CA TYR A 83 4.88 -7.82 12.75
C TYR A 83 5.04 -8.58 11.44
N THR A 84 4.31 -9.68 11.29
CA THR A 84 4.18 -10.40 10.01
C THR A 84 3.39 -9.57 9.01
N ARG A 85 3.34 -10.04 7.75
CA ARG A 85 2.55 -9.42 6.67
C ARG A 85 1.05 -9.30 7.00
N THR A 86 0.52 -10.18 7.84
CA THR A 86 -0.89 -10.19 8.25
C THR A 86 -1.15 -9.31 9.48
N GLY A 87 -0.13 -8.68 10.06
CA GLY A 87 -0.24 -7.86 11.26
C GLY A 87 -0.19 -8.65 12.57
N ALA A 88 0.19 -9.93 12.55
CA ALA A 88 0.46 -10.69 13.77
C ALA A 88 1.83 -10.30 14.35
N ALA A 89 1.99 -10.32 15.68
CA ALA A 89 3.29 -10.07 16.30
C ALA A 89 4.32 -11.12 15.84
N ALA A 90 5.55 -10.68 15.59
CA ALA A 90 6.62 -11.51 15.08
C ALA A 90 7.94 -11.20 15.79
N ASP A 91 8.88 -12.13 15.72
CA ASP A 91 10.25 -11.89 16.13
C ASP A 91 10.98 -10.98 15.11
N PRO A 92 12.02 -10.23 15.52
CA PRO A 92 12.75 -9.33 14.63
C PRO A 92 13.33 -10.00 13.37
N ALA A 93 13.68 -11.29 13.47
CA ALA A 93 14.22 -12.06 12.35
C ALA A 93 13.16 -12.45 11.31
N GLU A 94 11.88 -12.47 11.70
CA GLU A 94 10.74 -12.90 10.87
C GLU A 94 9.79 -11.74 10.54
N GLY A 95 10.04 -10.55 11.10
CA GLY A 95 9.22 -9.37 10.92
C GLY A 95 9.20 -8.88 9.47
N TYR A 96 7.99 -8.68 8.94
CA TYR A 96 7.77 -8.01 7.67
C TYR A 96 7.64 -6.48 7.85
N PHE A 97 6.94 -6.07 8.90
CA PHE A 97 6.81 -4.68 9.32
C PHE A 97 7.56 -4.44 10.63
N ARG A 98 8.14 -3.25 10.76
CA ARG A 98 8.68 -2.70 12.01
C ARG A 98 7.88 -1.46 12.38
N VAL A 99 7.29 -1.46 13.56
CA VAL A 99 6.69 -0.27 14.17
C VAL A 99 7.70 0.34 15.14
N ALA A 100 8.25 1.49 14.77
CA ALA A 100 9.12 2.28 15.63
C ALA A 100 8.30 3.35 16.35
N VAL A 101 8.26 3.27 17.68
CA VAL A 101 7.62 4.25 18.56
C VAL A 101 8.70 5.10 19.20
N VAL A 102 8.80 6.35 18.76
CA VAL A 102 9.77 7.32 19.28
C VAL A 102 9.05 8.27 20.24
N LYS A 103 9.45 8.25 21.50
CA LYS A 103 8.92 9.11 22.57
C LYS A 103 9.95 10.18 22.92
N THR A 104 9.68 11.42 22.51
CA THR A 104 10.56 12.57 22.78
C THR A 104 9.95 13.45 23.87
N ARG A 105 10.61 13.53 25.02
CA ARG A 105 10.21 14.46 26.09
C ARG A 105 10.63 15.88 25.72
N SER A 106 9.69 16.83 25.76
CA SER A 106 10.04 18.24 25.60
C SER A 106 10.79 18.75 26.84
N ALA A 107 11.94 19.38 26.64
CA ALA A 107 12.76 19.94 27.71
C ALA A 107 12.19 21.25 28.31
N GLY A 108 11.13 21.80 27.72
CA GLY A 108 10.49 23.05 28.14
C GLY A 108 9.64 22.88 29.39
N PHE A 109 10.21 23.17 30.57
CA PHE A 109 9.49 23.30 31.82
C PHE A 109 8.70 24.62 31.84
N VAL A 110 7.50 24.64 31.26
CA VAL A 110 6.48 25.61 31.67
C VAL A 110 5.79 25.01 32.89
N ALA A 111 6.39 25.25 34.06
CA ALA A 111 6.01 24.94 35.45
C ALA A 111 5.14 23.69 35.74
N HIS A 112 4.01 23.44 35.08
CA HIS A 112 3.04 22.39 35.42
C HIS A 112 2.53 21.54 34.24
N VAL A 113 3.03 21.72 33.00
CA VAL A 113 2.62 20.89 31.86
C VAL A 113 3.81 20.12 31.30
N ARG A 114 3.84 18.80 31.52
CA ARG A 114 4.77 17.90 30.83
C ARG A 114 4.16 17.51 29.48
N SER A 115 4.82 17.88 28.39
CA SER A 115 4.46 17.44 27.04
C SER A 115 5.47 16.43 26.53
N THR A 116 4.97 15.30 26.04
CA THR A 116 5.75 14.30 25.34
C THR A 116 5.21 14.21 23.91
N GLU A 117 6.12 14.29 22.97
CA GLU A 117 5.84 14.01 21.58
C GLU A 117 6.03 12.51 21.33
N VAL A 118 5.07 11.92 20.62
CA VAL A 118 5.14 10.52 20.20
C VAL A 118 5.04 10.47 18.69
N VAL A 119 6.06 9.89 18.06
CA VAL A 119 6.08 9.59 16.63
C VAL A 119 6.03 8.08 16.48
N ILE A 120 5.07 7.60 15.69
CA ILE A 120 4.95 6.19 15.34
C ILE A 120 5.21 6.09 13.84
N ALA A 121 6.23 5.34 13.46
CA ALA A 121 6.55 5.03 12.08
C ALA A 121 6.42 3.53 11.85
N VAL A 122 5.72 3.14 10.79
CA VAL A 122 5.61 1.76 10.33
C VAL A 122 6.42 1.62 9.07
N GLU A 123 7.46 0.81 9.15
CA GLU A 123 8.43 0.58 8.10
C GLU A 123 8.36 -0.86 7.61
N ARG A 124 8.63 -1.06 6.32
CA ARG A 124 8.88 -2.38 5.77
C ARG A 124 10.32 -2.79 6.08
N VAL A 125 10.51 -3.98 6.65
CA VAL A 125 11.84 -4.43 7.10
C VAL A 125 12.79 -4.68 5.93
N ALA A 126 12.26 -5.13 4.78
CA ALA A 126 13.06 -5.51 3.62
C ALA A 126 13.88 -4.36 3.00
N ASP A 127 13.32 -3.15 2.98
CA ASP A 127 13.90 -1.98 2.30
C ASP A 127 13.95 -0.71 3.18
N GLY A 128 13.37 -0.75 4.38
CA GLY A 128 13.27 0.41 5.28
C GLY A 128 12.26 1.46 4.83
N ALA A 129 11.38 1.14 3.87
CA ALA A 129 10.39 2.09 3.38
C ALA A 129 9.34 2.39 4.48
N VAL A 130 9.18 3.67 4.83
CA VAL A 130 8.12 4.14 5.74
C VAL A 130 6.80 4.10 4.98
N LEU A 131 5.91 3.20 5.37
CA LEU A 131 4.58 3.02 4.76
C LEU A 131 3.53 3.89 5.43
N TYR A 132 3.67 4.11 6.74
CA TYR A 132 2.76 4.94 7.52
C TYR A 132 3.52 5.65 8.63
N GLN A 133 3.19 6.92 8.86
CA GLN A 133 3.74 7.67 9.97
C GLN A 133 2.65 8.55 10.58
N THR A 134 2.60 8.59 11.91
CA THR A 134 1.71 9.47 12.65
C THR A 134 2.45 10.10 13.83
N ARG A 135 2.03 11.30 14.19
CA ARG A 135 2.63 12.09 15.27
C ARG A 135 1.51 12.60 16.15
N THR A 136 1.70 12.49 17.46
CA THR A 136 0.80 13.08 18.43
C THR A 136 1.59 13.79 19.51
N HIS A 137 0.97 14.81 20.09
CA HIS A 137 1.47 15.51 21.27
C HIS A 137 0.54 15.20 22.42
N LEU A 138 1.11 14.71 23.50
CA LEU A 138 0.35 14.35 24.68
C LEU A 138 0.83 15.23 25.82
N ALA A 139 -0.11 15.97 26.40
CA ALA A 139 0.12 16.88 27.50
C ALA A 139 -0.58 16.32 28.75
N LEU A 140 0.16 16.22 29.85
CA LEU A 140 -0.46 15.96 31.14
C LEU A 140 -1.11 17.26 31.62
N GLY A 141 -2.44 17.33 31.60
CA GLY A 141 -3.19 18.45 32.16
C GLY A 141 -3.34 18.30 33.66
N GLY A 142 -2.70 19.19 34.44
CA GLY A 142 -3.04 19.56 35.82
C GLY A 142 -3.05 18.43 36.87
N ALA A 143 -2.12 18.51 37.82
CA ALA A 143 -2.30 17.97 39.17
C ALA A 143 -3.01 19.02 40.04
#